data_AF-A0A7C7CZH9-F1
#
_entry.id   AF-A0A7C7CZH9-F1
#
_cell.length_a   1.000
_cell.length_b   1.000
_cell.length_c   1.000
_cell.angle_alpha   90.00
_cell.angle_beta   90.00
_cell.angle_gamma   90.00
#
_symmetry.space_group_name_H-M   'P 1'
#
loop_
_entity.id
_entity.type
_entity.pdbx_description
1 polymer ?
#
loop_
_entity_poly.entity_id
_entity_poly.type
_entity_poly.pdbx_seq_one_letter_code
_entity_poly.pdbx_strand_id
1 'polypeptide(L)' 'MKRLLIIALLVVFGCAKPINDETLIDKDGVKYHPDTNELYSGKVFKNRIGGKKEFEGSYKDGKREGLWTWWLSQR' A
#
# COMPACT_ATOMS: atom_id res chain seq x y z
N MET A 1 -4.77 39.82 1.69
CA MET A 1 -3.61 38.95 2.02
C MET A 1 -3.85 38.00 3.21
N LYS A 2 -5.06 37.43 3.35
CA LYS A 2 -5.37 36.45 4.43
C LYS A 2 -6.06 35.16 3.92
N ARG A 3 -6.54 35.16 2.66
CA ARG A 3 -7.16 33.99 2.00
C ARG A 3 -6.15 33.07 1.30
N LEU A 4 -4.94 33.57 1.01
CA LEU A 4 -3.87 32.78 0.37
C LEU A 4 -3.15 31.83 1.35
N LEU A 5 -3.24 32.07 2.67
CA LEU A 5 -2.58 31.22 3.67
C LEU A 5 -3.31 29.89 3.91
N ILE A 6 -4.61 29.80 3.58
CA ILE A 6 -5.41 28.59 3.82
C ILE A 6 -5.19 27.54 2.72
N ILE A 7 -4.80 27.96 1.50
CA ILE A 7 -4.58 27.06 0.36
C ILE A 7 -3.28 26.24 0.55
N ALA A 8 -2.31 26.74 1.32
CA ALA A 8 -1.06 26.04 1.59
C ALA A 8 -1.22 24.79 2.50
N LEU A 9 -2.34 24.64 3.20
CA LEU A 9 -2.55 23.56 4.17
C LEU A 9 -3.06 22.23 3.56
N LEU A 10 -3.46 22.22 2.28
CA LEU A 10 -4.19 21.09 1.68
C LEU A 10 -3.37 20.12 0.83
N VAL A 11 -2.05 20.32 0.66
CA VAL A 11 -1.28 19.51 -0.31
C VAL A 11 0.05 19.05 0.26
N VAL A 12 0.03 18.27 1.35
CA VAL A 12 1.15 17.37 1.67
C VAL A 12 0.62 15.99 2.09
N PHE A 13 -0.44 15.49 1.45
CA PHE A 13 -0.64 14.05 1.36
C PHE A 13 0.12 13.56 0.14
N GLY A 14 1.45 13.53 0.25
CA GLY A 14 2.28 12.87 -0.75
C GLY A 14 1.78 11.44 -0.87
N CYS A 15 1.31 11.04 -2.06
CA CYS A 15 0.94 9.65 -2.33
C CYS A 15 2.08 8.75 -1.87
N ALA A 16 1.87 8.01 -0.77
CA ALA A 16 2.84 7.05 -0.30
C ALA A 16 3.08 6.02 -1.41
N LYS A 17 4.35 5.74 -1.71
CA LYS A 17 4.70 4.70 -2.68
C LYS A 17 4.18 3.35 -2.17
N PRO A 18 3.62 2.50 -3.06
CA PRO A 18 3.24 1.14 -2.66
C PRO A 18 4.43 0.38 -2.08
N ILE A 19 4.18 -0.42 -1.03
CA ILE A 19 5.18 -1.31 -0.43
C ILE A 19 5.10 -2.71 -1.06
N ASN A 20 6.20 -3.46 -1.07
CA ASN A 20 6.14 -4.88 -1.46
C ASN A 20 5.41 -5.67 -0.34
N ASP A 21 4.36 -6.42 -0.67
CA ASP A 21 3.58 -7.22 0.28
C ASP A 21 4.45 -8.19 1.08
N GLU A 22 5.54 -8.68 0.48
CA GLU A 22 6.49 -9.62 1.10
C GLU A 22 7.24 -9.02 2.30
N THR A 23 7.29 -7.69 2.43
CA THR A 23 7.95 -7.03 3.55
C THR A 23 7.01 -6.78 4.74
N LEU A 24 5.70 -7.02 4.58
CA LEU A 24 4.74 -6.85 5.66
C LEU A 24 4.79 -8.05 6.62
N ILE A 25 4.65 -7.76 7.91
CA ILE A 25 4.53 -8.81 8.92
C ILE A 25 3.10 -9.35 8.84
N ASP A 26 2.95 -10.67 8.70
CA ASP A 26 1.65 -11.35 8.71
C ASP A 26 1.46 -12.09 10.04
N LYS A 27 0.42 -11.73 10.79
CA LYS A 27 -0.02 -12.44 11.99
C LYS A 27 -1.47 -12.85 11.78
N ASP A 28 -1.71 -14.14 11.57
CA ASP A 28 -3.04 -14.72 11.39
C ASP A 28 -3.87 -14.03 10.29
N GLY A 29 -3.22 -13.64 9.18
CA GLY A 29 -3.87 -12.96 8.05
C GLY A 29 -4.07 -11.46 8.24
N VAL A 30 -3.53 -10.89 9.32
CA VAL A 30 -3.51 -9.45 9.59
C VAL A 30 -2.12 -8.90 9.31
N LYS A 31 -2.04 -7.89 8.44
CA LYS A 31 -0.78 -7.27 8.03
C LYS A 31 -0.38 -6.10 8.93
N TYR A 32 0.90 -6.05 9.28
CA TYR A 32 1.50 -4.98 10.07
C TYR A 32 2.69 -4.35 9.32
N HIS A 33 2.91 -3.05 9.55
CA HIS A 33 4.07 -2.34 9.04
C HIS A 33 5.34 -2.90 9.71
N PRO A 34 6.42 -3.23 8.97
CA PRO A 34 7.60 -3.90 9.53
C PRO A 34 8.32 -3.06 10.60
N ASP A 35 8.40 -1.74 10.40
CA ASP A 35 9.16 -0.88 11.30
C ASP A 35 8.39 -0.47 12.57
N THR A 36 7.07 -0.20 12.45
CA THR A 36 6.26 0.30 13.55
C THR A 36 5.44 -0.79 14.24
N ASN A 37 5.29 -1.95 13.59
CA ASN A 37 4.45 -3.06 14.04
C ASN A 37 2.98 -2.63 14.27
N GLU A 38 2.54 -1.55 13.63
CA GLU A 38 1.15 -1.08 13.59
C GLU A 38 0.39 -1.73 12.43
N LEU A 39 -0.95 -1.75 12.50
CA LEU A 39 -1.79 -2.28 11.44
C LEU A 39 -1.54 -1.52 10.13
N TYR A 40 -1.26 -2.26 9.06
CA TYR A 40 -0.90 -1.63 7.80
C TYR A 40 -2.13 -1.09 7.06
N SER A 41 -2.05 0.17 6.64
CA SER A 41 -3.04 0.85 5.79
C SER A 41 -2.31 1.52 4.63
N GLY A 42 -2.49 1.00 3.42
CA GLY A 42 -1.79 1.50 2.25
C GLY A 42 -1.80 0.54 1.05
N LYS A 43 -1.19 1.00 -0.04
CA LYS A 43 -1.09 0.23 -1.29
C LYS A 43 0.06 -0.77 -1.23
N VAL A 44 -0.17 -1.96 -1.76
CA VAL A 44 0.84 -3.00 -1.90
C VAL A 44 0.97 -3.49 -3.33
N PHE A 45 2.11 -4.09 -3.64
CA PHE A 45 2.30 -4.94 -4.80
C PHE A 45 3.10 -6.17 -4.40
N LYS A 46 3.02 -7.23 -5.20
CA LYS A 46 3.95 -8.36 -5.13
C LYS A 46 4.45 -8.65 -6.52
N ASN A 47 5.72 -9.00 -6.64
CA ASN A 47 6.31 -9.46 -7.90
C ASN A 47 6.51 -10.97 -7.84
N ARG A 48 6.35 -11.64 -8.98
CA ARG A 48 6.73 -13.04 -9.16
C ARG A 48 8.22 -13.17 -9.49
N ILE A 49 8.71 -14.41 -9.47
CA ILE A 49 10.07 -14.74 -9.94
C ILE A 49 10.28 -14.18 -11.36
N GLY A 50 11.35 -13.41 -11.53
CA GLY A 50 11.63 -12.68 -12.77
C GLY A 50 11.09 -11.24 -12.82
N GLY A 51 10.62 -10.69 -11.70
CA GLY A 51 10.36 -9.26 -11.52
C GLY A 51 9.05 -8.73 -12.13
N LYS A 52 8.25 -9.60 -12.76
CA LYS A 52 6.93 -9.24 -13.26
C LYS A 52 5.95 -9.13 -12.09
N LYS A 53 5.04 -8.16 -12.13
CA LYS A 53 4.01 -8.00 -11.10
C LYS A 53 3.10 -9.24 -11.05
N GLU A 54 2.89 -9.75 -9.84
CA GLU A 54 1.96 -10.86 -9.52
C GLU A 54 0.59 -10.29 -9.15
N PHE A 55 0.58 -9.32 -8.23
CA PHE A 55 -0.62 -8.57 -7.85
C PHE A 55 -0.32 -7.16 -7.35
N GLU A 56 -1.37 -6.35 -7.25
CA GLU A 56 -1.40 -5.11 -6.50
C GLU A 56 -2.79 -4.88 -5.88
N GLY A 57 -2.82 -4.14 -4.79
CA GLY A 57 -4.04 -3.87 -4.04
C GLY A 57 -3.78 -2.92 -2.88
N SER A 58 -4.71 -2.88 -1.93
CA SER A 58 -4.57 -2.08 -0.72
C SER A 58 -4.99 -2.88 0.51
N TYR A 59 -4.39 -2.54 1.65
CA TYR A 59 -4.89 -2.92 2.96
C TYR A 59 -5.42 -1.69 3.69
N LYS A 60 -6.35 -1.92 4.60
CA LYS A 60 -6.80 -1.01 5.64
C LYS A 60 -6.93 -1.77 6.94
N ASP A 61 -6.34 -1.23 7.99
CA ASP A 61 -6.31 -1.84 9.33
C ASP A 61 -5.81 -3.30 9.28
N GLY A 62 -4.79 -3.53 8.45
CA GLY A 62 -4.16 -4.83 8.24
C GLY A 62 -4.97 -5.84 7.41
N LYS A 63 -6.14 -5.47 6.89
CA LYS A 63 -7.01 -6.34 6.08
C LYS A 63 -7.18 -5.81 4.67
N ARG A 64 -7.35 -6.70 3.70
CA ARG A 64 -7.50 -6.33 2.28
C ARG A 64 -8.70 -5.39 2.11
N GLU A 65 -8.49 -4.28 1.41
CA GLU A 65 -9.53 -3.30 1.09
C GLU A 65 -9.51 -2.97 -0.41
N GLY A 66 -10.69 -2.78 -0.99
CA GLY A 66 -10.83 -2.29 -2.36
C GLY A 66 -10.50 -3.33 -3.42
N LEU A 67 -10.12 -2.84 -4.61
CA LEU A 67 -9.86 -3.68 -5.78
C LEU A 67 -8.46 -4.29 -5.70
N TRP A 68 -8.38 -5.58 -5.99
CA TRP A 68 -7.14 -6.33 -6.15
C TRP A 68 -7.00 -6.78 -7.60
N THR A 69 -5.87 -6.43 -8.22
CA THR A 69 -5.55 -6.84 -9.58
C THR A 69 -4.53 -7.96 -9.55
N TRP A 70 -4.79 -9.02 -10.30
CA TRP A 70 -3.93 -10.20 -10.39
C TRP A 70 -3.49 -10.40 -11.83
N TRP A 71 -2.20 -10.61 -12.07
CA TRP A 71 -1.66 -10.90 -13.39
C TRP A 71 -1.37 -12.39 -13.54
N LEU A 72 -2.17 -13.07 -14.35
CA LEU A 72 -1.87 -14.43 -14.77
C LEU A 72 -0.68 -14.42 -15.73
N SER A 73 0.26 -15.35 -15.55
CA SER A 73 1.30 -15.60 -16.54
C SER A 73 0.65 -16.20 -17.79
N GLN A 74 0.63 -15.46 -18.89
CA GLN A 74 0.58 -16.10 -20.21
C GLN A 74 1.98 -16.68 -20.45
N ARG A 75 2.03 -18.01 -20.60
CA ARG A 75 3.24 -18.74 -20.96
C ARG A 75 3.41 -18.69 -22.47
#